data_AF-A0A938R547-F1
#
_entry.id   AF-A0A938R547-F1
#
_cell.length_a   1.000
_cell.length_b   1.000
_cell.length_c   1.000
_cell.angle_alpha   90.00
_cell.angle_beta   90.00
_cell.angle_gamma   90.00
#
_symmetry.space_group_name_H-M   'P 1'
#
loop_
_entity.id
_entity.type
_entity.pdbx_description
1 polymer ?
#
loop_
_entity_poly.entity_id
_entity_poly.type
_entity_poly.pdbx_seq_one_letter_code
_entity_poly.pdbx_strand_id
1 'polypeptide(L)'
;ANEACAVIRGSHDHVVSVERNGKPCHAISFQEEEVGEIYERVKGMDYRTLIEFVKTMNVAEYPILQQSMDMNMRFAGKAMEDLPNLEMGKVMEKHEDSRADEKRLPSRIQHITAVVVEARMRGLDFPVMACAGSGNQGLVATIPVVETAKATKAPHEYLLRALALSYLTTIYIKSYTGLLSPICGCGLAAAVGAGCGIVYLMGGDIEQIEAQINNMVGTMAGMICDGAKSGCSLKALMAVGLAVDSAYLSLENVRIPETEGIMGKGILEPLSNLQRIIEVGMPTMDSVIVELMEAKGPKG
;
A
#
# COMPACT_ATOMS: atom_id res chain seq x y z
N ALA A 1 -24.80 7.76 -32.15
CA ALA A 1 -23.49 7.40 -31.55
C ALA A 1 -23.76 6.80 -30.18
N ASN A 2 -23.00 5.79 -29.75
CA ASN A 2 -23.08 5.35 -28.36
C ASN A 2 -22.22 6.32 -27.53
N GLU A 3 -22.84 7.06 -26.61
CA GLU A 3 -22.20 8.00 -25.70
C GLU A 3 -22.34 7.52 -24.26
N ALA A 4 -21.32 7.80 -23.45
CA ALA A 4 -21.37 7.60 -22.01
C ALA A 4 -20.87 8.87 -21.31
N CYS A 5 -21.54 9.28 -20.25
CA CYS A 5 -21.20 10.44 -19.44
C CYS A 5 -21.10 10.01 -17.98
N ALA A 6 -20.08 10.47 -17.26
CA ALA A 6 -19.99 10.31 -15.82
C ALA A 6 -19.69 11.66 -15.19
N VAL A 7 -20.42 12.01 -14.13
CA VAL A 7 -20.19 13.24 -13.38
C VAL A 7 -19.45 12.89 -12.10
N ILE A 8 -18.33 13.57 -11.86
CA ILE A 8 -17.54 13.43 -10.63
C ILE A 8 -17.67 14.74 -9.83
N ARG A 9 -17.92 14.66 -8.51
CA ARG A 9 -18.07 15.86 -7.65
C ARG A 9 -17.34 15.70 -6.31
N GLY A 10 -16.50 16.68 -5.98
CA GLY A 10 -15.74 16.69 -4.72
C GLY A 10 -14.39 15.98 -4.87
N SER A 11 -14.36 14.65 -4.71
CA SER A 11 -13.15 13.83 -4.89
C SER A 11 -13.17 13.07 -6.22
N HIS A 12 -11.99 12.69 -6.70
CA HIS A 12 -11.73 11.96 -7.94
C HIS A 12 -12.41 10.57 -8.07
N ASP A 13 -12.93 10.02 -6.98
CA ASP A 13 -13.68 8.76 -6.90
C ASP A 13 -15.20 8.96 -6.71
N HIS A 14 -15.67 10.21 -6.61
CA HIS A 14 -17.07 10.54 -6.34
C HIS A 14 -17.91 10.61 -7.62
N VAL A 15 -18.20 9.46 -8.23
CA VAL A 15 -19.10 9.38 -9.38
C VAL A 15 -20.55 9.59 -8.91
N VAL A 16 -21.12 10.75 -9.18
CA VAL A 16 -22.49 11.12 -8.74
C VAL A 16 -23.56 10.78 -9.79
N SER A 17 -23.16 10.60 -11.05
CA SER A 17 -24.03 10.05 -12.08
C SER A 17 -23.24 9.32 -13.15
N VAL A 18 -23.84 8.29 -13.72
CA VAL A 18 -23.36 7.61 -14.93
C VAL A 18 -24.53 7.51 -15.89
N GLU A 19 -24.37 8.02 -17.10
CA GLU A 19 -25.36 7.99 -18.16
C GLU A 19 -24.80 7.27 -19.38
N ARG A 20 -25.64 6.53 -20.09
CA ARG A 20 -25.36 5.95 -21.40
C ARG A 20 -26.47 6.37 -22.35
N ASN A 21 -26.12 7.06 -23.43
CA ASN A 21 -27.08 7.58 -24.41
C ASN A 21 -28.19 8.41 -23.73
N GLY A 22 -27.80 9.31 -22.82
CA GLY A 22 -28.71 10.14 -22.02
C GLY A 22 -29.57 9.40 -21.00
N LYS A 23 -29.30 8.12 -20.71
CA LYS A 23 -30.04 7.31 -19.73
C LYS A 23 -29.18 6.97 -18.51
N PRO A 24 -29.64 7.24 -17.28
CA PRO A 24 -28.90 6.91 -16.07
C PRO A 24 -28.72 5.37 -15.93
N CYS A 25 -27.48 4.93 -15.67
CA CYS A 25 -27.09 3.53 -15.67
C CYS A 25 -26.99 2.90 -14.28
N HIS A 26 -26.93 3.68 -13.19
CA HIS A 26 -27.03 3.20 -11.81
C HIS A 26 -27.38 4.36 -10.87
N ALA A 27 -28.17 4.07 -9.82
CA ALA A 27 -28.38 5.02 -8.72
C ALA A 27 -27.20 4.87 -7.75
N ILE A 28 -26.33 5.87 -7.70
CA ILE A 28 -25.23 5.92 -6.73
C ILE A 28 -25.69 6.82 -5.59
N SER A 29 -26.16 6.23 -4.48
CA SER A 29 -26.38 6.97 -3.25
C SER A 29 -25.06 7.09 -2.50
N PHE A 30 -24.54 8.30 -2.38
CA PHE A 30 -23.36 8.59 -1.59
C PHE A 30 -23.78 9.26 -0.27
N GLN A 31 -23.24 8.79 0.84
CA GLN A 31 -23.31 9.51 2.12
C GLN A 31 -21.95 10.15 2.39
N GLU A 32 -22.00 11.42 2.72
CA GLU A 32 -20.85 12.29 2.94
C GLU A 32 -20.30 12.01 4.35
N GLU A 33 -19.24 11.21 4.45
CA GLU A 33 -18.26 11.35 5.53
C GLU A 33 -17.02 11.98 4.90
N GLU A 34 -16.58 13.14 5.39
CA GLU A 34 -15.33 13.73 4.93
C GLU A 34 -14.18 12.80 5.33
N VAL A 35 -13.40 12.32 4.35
CA VAL A 35 -12.22 11.46 4.57
C VAL A 35 -11.26 12.07 5.62
N GLY A 36 -11.21 13.40 5.72
CA GLY A 36 -10.48 14.13 6.75
C GLY A 36 -10.95 13.80 8.17
N GLU A 37 -12.26 13.75 8.42
CA GLU A 37 -12.81 13.40 9.74
C GLU A 37 -12.49 11.96 10.14
N ILE A 38 -12.52 11.03 9.18
CA ILE A 38 -12.11 9.64 9.41
C ILE A 38 -10.62 9.59 9.79
N TYR A 39 -9.76 10.34 9.09
CA TYR A 39 -8.33 10.36 9.40
C TYR A 39 -8.04 10.96 10.77
N GLU A 40 -8.72 12.02 11.17
CA GLU A 40 -8.57 12.59 12.52
C GLU A 40 -9.05 11.62 13.60
N ARG A 41 -10.16 10.90 13.36
CA ARG A 41 -10.60 9.82 14.26
C ARG A 41 -9.56 8.71 14.37
N VAL A 42 -8.97 8.28 13.25
CA VAL A 42 -7.94 7.23 13.22
C VAL A 42 -6.66 7.68 13.93
N LYS A 43 -6.20 8.92 13.73
CA LYS A 43 -5.04 9.48 14.46
C LYS A 43 -5.24 9.48 15.97
N GLY A 44 -6.48 9.66 16.43
CA GLY A 44 -6.83 9.64 17.85
C GLY A 44 -6.87 8.23 18.48
N MET A 45 -6.78 7.17 17.68
CA MET A 45 -6.78 5.80 18.19
C MET A 45 -5.39 5.39 18.65
N ASP A 46 -5.31 4.67 19.76
CA ASP A 46 -4.10 3.94 20.12
C ASP A 46 -3.90 2.78 19.14
N TYR A 47 -2.75 2.76 18.46
CA TYR A 47 -2.42 1.71 17.50
C TYR A 47 -2.40 0.31 18.12
N ARG A 48 -2.07 0.17 19.42
CA ARG A 48 -2.16 -1.13 20.10
C ARG A 48 -3.60 -1.65 20.14
N THR A 49 -4.59 -0.76 20.21
CA THR A 49 -6.02 -1.12 20.11
C THR A 49 -6.36 -1.71 18.74
N LEU A 50 -5.73 -1.23 17.65
CA LEU A 50 -5.91 -1.80 16.32
C LEU A 50 -5.33 -3.22 16.21
N ILE A 51 -4.16 -3.46 16.82
CA ILE A 51 -3.56 -4.79 16.85
C ILE A 51 -4.46 -5.77 17.64
N GLU A 52 -4.95 -5.36 18.80
CA GLU A 52 -5.83 -6.19 19.63
C GLU A 52 -7.19 -6.45 18.96
N PHE A 53 -7.74 -5.47 18.24
CA PHE A 53 -8.90 -5.66 17.39
C PHE A 53 -8.65 -6.74 16.34
N VAL A 54 -7.53 -6.68 15.61
CA VAL A 54 -7.20 -7.69 14.59
C VAL A 54 -7.05 -9.10 15.19
N LYS A 55 -6.49 -9.22 16.40
CA LYS A 55 -6.35 -10.51 17.09
C LYS A 55 -7.68 -11.13 17.51
N THR A 56 -8.70 -10.31 17.75
CA THR A 56 -9.98 -10.75 18.33
C THR A 56 -11.18 -10.67 17.39
N MET A 57 -11.06 -9.94 16.27
CA MET A 57 -12.16 -9.73 15.31
C MET A 57 -12.73 -11.05 14.78
N ASN A 58 -14.03 -11.11 14.53
CA ASN A 58 -14.62 -12.20 13.77
C ASN A 58 -14.49 -11.89 12.27
N VAL A 59 -13.58 -12.54 11.55
CA VAL A 59 -13.32 -12.24 10.12
C VAL A 59 -14.56 -12.42 9.25
N ALA A 60 -15.54 -13.23 9.66
CA ALA A 60 -16.79 -13.43 8.92
C ALA A 60 -17.68 -12.18 8.90
N GLU A 61 -17.52 -11.26 9.86
CA GLU A 61 -18.22 -9.97 9.89
C GLU A 61 -17.61 -8.94 8.92
N TYR A 62 -16.43 -9.24 8.35
CA TYR A 62 -15.68 -8.36 7.46
C TYR A 62 -15.44 -9.03 6.09
N PRO A 63 -16.51 -9.35 5.32
CA PRO A 63 -16.38 -10.00 4.02
C PRO A 63 -15.56 -9.16 3.01
N ILE A 64 -15.43 -7.86 3.25
CA ILE A 64 -14.62 -6.95 2.46
C ILE A 64 -13.14 -7.37 2.39
N LEU A 65 -12.60 -8.03 3.42
CA LEU A 65 -11.22 -8.53 3.43
C LEU A 65 -11.02 -9.65 2.40
N GLN A 66 -11.98 -10.57 2.32
CA GLN A 66 -11.95 -11.63 1.32
C GLN A 66 -12.15 -11.04 -0.08
N GLN A 67 -13.12 -10.13 -0.25
CA GLN A 67 -13.39 -9.48 -1.53
C GLN A 67 -12.19 -8.68 -2.04
N SER A 68 -11.51 -7.94 -1.17
CA SER A 68 -10.31 -7.16 -1.53
C SER A 68 -9.16 -8.08 -1.95
N MET A 69 -8.94 -9.16 -1.19
CA MET A 69 -7.93 -10.16 -1.49
C MET A 69 -8.21 -10.81 -2.85
N ASP A 70 -9.43 -11.28 -3.09
CA ASP A 70 -9.80 -11.95 -4.33
C ASP A 70 -9.65 -11.04 -5.54
N MET A 71 -10.08 -9.79 -5.44
CA MET A 71 -9.94 -8.80 -6.52
C MET A 71 -8.46 -8.55 -6.83
N ASN A 72 -7.64 -8.29 -5.81
CA ASN A 72 -6.22 -8.00 -5.98
C ASN A 72 -5.44 -9.22 -6.47
N MET A 73 -5.74 -10.42 -5.98
CA MET A 73 -5.08 -11.65 -6.41
C MET A 73 -5.51 -12.09 -7.80
N ARG A 74 -6.74 -11.79 -8.23
CA ARG A 74 -7.19 -11.99 -9.61
C ARG A 74 -6.46 -11.05 -10.57
N PHE A 75 -6.31 -9.78 -10.20
CA PHE A 75 -5.48 -8.84 -10.94
C PHE A 75 -4.04 -9.33 -11.02
N ALA A 76 -3.48 -9.81 -9.90
CA ALA A 76 -2.13 -10.34 -9.86
C ALA A 76 -1.94 -11.52 -10.81
N GLY A 77 -2.90 -12.46 -10.85
CA GLY A 77 -2.89 -13.56 -11.83
C GLY A 77 -2.83 -13.07 -13.27
N LYS A 78 -3.63 -12.05 -13.62
CA LYS A 78 -3.61 -11.44 -14.97
C LYS A 78 -2.32 -10.71 -15.29
N ALA A 79 -1.74 -10.01 -14.32
CA ALA A 79 -0.43 -9.37 -14.50
C ALA A 79 0.67 -10.40 -14.76
N MET A 80 0.62 -11.57 -14.09
CA MET A 80 1.58 -12.65 -14.34
C MET A 80 1.37 -13.33 -15.70
N GLU A 81 0.13 -13.47 -16.17
CA GLU A 81 -0.15 -13.93 -17.55
C GLU A 81 0.41 -12.95 -18.60
N ASP A 82 0.39 -11.65 -18.30
CA ASP A 82 0.90 -10.56 -19.16
C ASP A 82 2.41 -10.29 -18.99
N LEU A 83 3.12 -11.07 -18.16
CA LEU A 83 4.56 -10.93 -17.91
C LEU A 83 5.41 -10.79 -19.19
N PRO A 84 5.12 -11.51 -20.30
CA PRO A 84 5.84 -11.35 -21.57
C PRO A 84 5.67 -9.97 -22.24
N ASN A 85 4.86 -9.05 -21.70
CA ASN A 85 4.71 -7.67 -22.16
C ASN A 85 5.26 -6.64 -21.16
N LEU A 86 5.75 -7.09 -20.00
CA LEU A 86 6.26 -6.25 -18.92
C LEU A 86 7.79 -6.20 -18.94
N GLU A 87 8.37 -5.00 -18.92
CA GLU A 87 9.82 -4.83 -19.10
C GLU A 87 10.60 -5.21 -17.85
N MET A 88 10.17 -4.70 -16.68
CA MET A 88 10.83 -5.00 -15.42
C MET A 88 10.58 -6.46 -15.04
N GLY A 89 9.36 -6.96 -15.25
CA GLY A 89 9.03 -8.37 -15.05
C GLY A 89 10.00 -9.33 -15.74
N LYS A 90 10.24 -9.15 -17.06
CA LYS A 90 11.19 -9.96 -17.83
C LYS A 90 12.62 -9.91 -17.29
N VAL A 91 13.09 -8.72 -16.92
CA VAL A 91 14.46 -8.56 -16.42
C VAL A 91 14.62 -9.30 -15.09
N MET A 92 13.64 -9.16 -14.20
CA MET A 92 13.65 -9.86 -12.92
C MET A 92 13.61 -11.38 -13.09
N GLU A 93 12.73 -11.89 -13.97
CA GLU A 93 12.62 -13.33 -14.25
C GLU A 93 13.95 -13.92 -14.76
N LYS A 94 14.63 -13.24 -15.69
CA LYS A 94 15.96 -13.64 -16.18
C LYS A 94 17.01 -13.73 -15.08
N HIS A 95 16.92 -12.86 -14.07
CA HIS A 95 17.85 -12.85 -12.95
C HIS A 95 17.45 -13.81 -11.83
N GLU A 96 16.17 -14.20 -11.73
CA GLU A 96 15.69 -15.24 -10.81
C GLU A 96 16.18 -16.64 -11.22
N ASP A 97 16.12 -17.01 -12.50
CA ASP A 97 16.58 -18.33 -13.00
C ASP A 97 18.08 -18.59 -12.77
N SER A 98 18.87 -17.53 -12.61
CA SER A 98 20.31 -17.61 -12.35
C SER A 98 20.67 -17.88 -10.87
N ARG A 99 19.69 -17.76 -9.96
CA ARG A 99 19.87 -17.93 -8.50
C ARG A 99 19.21 -19.25 -8.09
N ALA A 100 19.86 -20.35 -8.44
CA ALA A 100 19.40 -21.73 -8.25
C ALA A 100 19.41 -22.24 -6.79
N ASP A 101 18.93 -21.44 -5.85
CA ASP A 101 18.50 -21.90 -4.52
C ASP A 101 17.02 -21.58 -4.40
N GLU A 102 16.22 -22.55 -3.94
CA GLU A 102 14.78 -22.47 -3.70
C GLU A 102 14.29 -21.04 -3.45
N LYS A 103 13.49 -20.52 -4.40
CA LYS A 103 12.90 -19.17 -4.47
C LYS A 103 12.81 -18.50 -3.09
N ARG A 104 13.84 -17.73 -2.70
CA ARG A 104 13.84 -17.00 -1.43
C ARG A 104 12.57 -16.16 -1.37
N LEU A 105 11.75 -16.41 -0.35
CA LEU A 105 10.45 -15.76 -0.13
C LEU A 105 10.51 -14.22 -0.34
N PRO A 106 11.54 -13.50 0.17
CA PRO A 106 11.67 -12.06 -0.08
C PRO A 106 11.72 -11.70 -1.57
N SER A 107 12.57 -12.37 -2.36
CA SER A 107 12.74 -12.09 -3.79
C SER A 107 11.47 -12.37 -4.59
N ARG A 108 10.77 -13.46 -4.26
CA ARG A 108 9.48 -13.79 -4.88
C ARG A 108 8.41 -12.74 -4.57
N ILE A 109 8.29 -12.33 -3.30
CA ILE A 109 7.32 -11.32 -2.86
C ILE A 109 7.57 -9.99 -3.59
N GLN A 110 8.83 -9.57 -3.63
CA GLN A 110 9.30 -8.39 -4.34
C GLN A 110 8.94 -8.46 -5.82
N HIS A 111 9.28 -9.56 -6.48
CA HIS A 111 9.06 -9.77 -7.91
C HIS A 111 7.59 -9.70 -8.28
N ILE A 112 6.73 -10.49 -7.62
CA ILE A 112 5.30 -10.50 -7.90
C ILE A 112 4.71 -9.11 -7.68
N THR A 113 5.04 -8.45 -6.57
CA THR A 113 4.48 -7.12 -6.29
C THR A 113 4.91 -6.08 -7.34
N ALA A 114 6.17 -6.13 -7.77
CA ALA A 114 6.72 -5.24 -8.78
C ALA A 114 6.06 -5.45 -10.16
N VAL A 115 5.90 -6.70 -10.59
CA VAL A 115 5.21 -7.08 -11.83
C VAL A 115 3.77 -6.58 -11.82
N VAL A 116 3.06 -6.81 -10.71
CA VAL A 116 1.66 -6.45 -10.59
C VAL A 116 1.45 -4.94 -10.61
N VAL A 117 2.31 -4.17 -9.94
CA VAL A 117 2.27 -2.71 -10.03
C VAL A 117 2.66 -2.23 -11.43
N GLU A 118 3.63 -2.85 -12.10
CA GLU A 118 3.97 -2.51 -13.49
C GLU A 118 2.79 -2.69 -14.44
N ALA A 119 2.11 -3.84 -14.38
CA ALA A 119 0.95 -4.13 -15.21
C ALA A 119 -0.15 -3.06 -15.04
N ARG A 120 -0.42 -2.64 -13.79
CA ARG A 120 -1.38 -1.55 -13.53
C ARG A 120 -0.91 -0.22 -14.10
N MET A 121 0.37 0.11 -13.99
CA MET A 121 0.92 1.35 -14.55
C MET A 121 1.00 1.36 -16.07
N ARG A 122 1.00 0.17 -16.71
CA ARG A 122 0.88 0.01 -18.16
C ARG A 122 -0.57 -0.05 -18.66
N GLY A 123 -1.55 0.03 -17.76
CA GLY A 123 -2.97 0.11 -18.12
C GLY A 123 -3.64 -1.25 -18.35
N LEU A 124 -3.17 -2.32 -17.69
CA LEU A 124 -3.91 -3.59 -17.68
C LEU A 124 -5.35 -3.37 -17.19
N ASP A 125 -6.31 -3.63 -18.08
CA ASP A 125 -7.73 -3.34 -17.88
C ASP A 125 -8.42 -4.40 -16.99
N PHE A 126 -8.06 -4.41 -15.72
CA PHE A 126 -8.68 -5.25 -14.69
C PHE A 126 -8.86 -4.45 -13.39
N PRO A 127 -9.95 -4.69 -12.62
CA PRO A 127 -10.20 -3.97 -11.39
C PRO A 127 -9.20 -4.35 -10.30
N VAL A 128 -8.89 -3.38 -9.44
CA VAL A 128 -8.09 -3.57 -8.22
C VAL A 128 -8.81 -2.94 -7.04
N MET A 129 -8.72 -3.57 -5.88
CA MET A 129 -9.21 -2.99 -4.64
C MET A 129 -8.18 -1.98 -4.13
N ALA A 130 -8.63 -0.75 -3.92
CA ALA A 130 -7.80 0.29 -3.34
C ALA A 130 -7.66 0.13 -1.82
N CYS A 131 -6.53 0.59 -1.29
CA CYS A 131 -6.35 0.85 0.14
C CYS A 131 -5.95 2.32 0.30
N ALA A 132 -6.57 3.03 1.25
CA ALA A 132 -6.33 4.44 1.51
C ALA A 132 -6.30 5.33 0.24
N GLY A 133 -7.29 5.12 -0.65
CA GLY A 133 -7.47 5.91 -1.87
C GLY A 133 -6.57 5.52 -3.06
N SER A 134 -5.80 4.42 -2.99
CA SER A 134 -4.93 4.02 -4.12
C SER A 134 -4.95 2.52 -4.39
N GLY A 135 -5.17 2.15 -5.65
CA GLY A 135 -5.06 0.76 -6.12
C GLY A 135 -3.65 0.18 -5.97
N ASN A 136 -2.59 0.98 -6.20
CA ASN A 136 -1.22 0.49 -5.98
C ASN A 136 -0.93 0.25 -4.50
N GLN A 137 -1.46 1.09 -3.60
CA GLN A 137 -1.37 0.85 -2.16
C GLN A 137 -2.12 -0.43 -1.78
N GLY A 138 -3.30 -0.67 -2.36
CA GLY A 138 -4.04 -1.92 -2.18
C GLY A 138 -3.24 -3.15 -2.60
N LEU A 139 -2.62 -3.12 -3.78
CA LEU A 139 -1.77 -4.22 -4.28
C LEU A 139 -0.55 -4.45 -3.37
N VAL A 140 0.17 -3.38 -3.00
CA VAL A 140 1.35 -3.45 -2.13
C VAL A 140 0.99 -3.92 -0.72
N ALA A 141 -0.17 -3.55 -0.17
CA ALA A 141 -0.62 -4.01 1.14
C ALA A 141 -1.13 -5.46 1.11
N THR A 142 -1.55 -5.99 -0.06
CA THR A 142 -2.17 -7.32 -0.19
C THR A 142 -1.17 -8.40 -0.56
N ILE A 143 -0.41 -8.20 -1.65
CA ILE A 143 0.38 -9.25 -2.29
C ILE A 143 1.44 -9.83 -1.35
N PRO A 144 2.25 -9.02 -0.62
CA PRO A 144 3.26 -9.56 0.27
C PRO A 144 2.68 -10.42 1.39
N VAL A 145 1.54 -10.01 1.96
CA VAL A 145 0.84 -10.75 3.02
C VAL A 145 0.35 -12.09 2.50
N VAL A 146 -0.30 -12.10 1.33
CA VAL A 146 -0.83 -13.33 0.71
C VAL A 146 0.28 -14.31 0.34
N GLU A 147 1.35 -13.82 -0.30
CA GLU A 147 2.48 -14.68 -0.67
C GLU A 147 3.24 -15.21 0.56
N THR A 148 3.32 -14.42 1.63
CA THR A 148 3.89 -14.87 2.92
C THR A 148 3.02 -15.95 3.55
N ALA A 149 1.70 -15.76 3.62
CA ALA A 149 0.78 -16.75 4.17
C ALA A 149 0.82 -18.08 3.40
N LYS A 150 0.96 -18.04 2.07
CA LYS A 150 1.15 -19.25 1.25
C LYS A 150 2.44 -19.97 1.62
N ALA A 151 3.53 -19.23 1.81
CA ALA A 151 4.83 -19.80 2.14
C ALA A 151 4.86 -20.39 3.57
N THR A 152 4.23 -19.73 4.54
CA THR A 152 4.12 -20.19 5.93
C THR A 152 2.99 -21.19 6.15
N LYS A 153 2.17 -21.47 5.12
CA LYS A 153 0.97 -22.31 5.19
C LYS A 153 0.01 -21.84 6.29
N ALA A 154 -0.12 -20.53 6.46
CA ALA A 154 -0.97 -19.93 7.46
C ALA A 154 -2.45 -20.32 7.24
N PRO A 155 -3.22 -20.61 8.31
CA PRO A 155 -4.65 -20.80 8.21
C PRO A 155 -5.34 -19.60 7.56
N HIS A 156 -6.40 -19.85 6.80
CA HIS A 156 -7.09 -18.81 6.04
C HIS A 156 -7.60 -17.65 6.91
N GLU A 157 -8.16 -17.94 8.08
CA GLU A 157 -8.57 -16.92 9.05
C GLU A 157 -7.38 -16.05 9.50
N TYR A 158 -6.21 -16.68 9.72
CA TYR A 158 -5.00 -15.99 10.14
C TYR A 158 -4.46 -15.06 9.03
N LEU A 159 -4.55 -15.49 7.77
CA LEU A 159 -4.29 -14.65 6.60
C LEU A 159 -5.22 -13.43 6.55
N LEU A 160 -6.53 -13.60 6.76
CA LEU A 160 -7.47 -12.48 6.73
C LEU A 160 -7.21 -11.47 7.86
N ARG A 161 -6.83 -11.94 9.05
CA ARG A 161 -6.38 -11.07 10.16
C ARG A 161 -5.10 -10.31 9.79
N ALA A 162 -4.11 -10.99 9.24
CA ALA A 162 -2.87 -10.34 8.80
C ALA A 162 -3.12 -9.28 7.71
N LEU A 163 -4.05 -9.56 6.79
CA LEU A 163 -4.47 -8.62 5.77
C LEU A 163 -5.19 -7.40 6.36
N ALA A 164 -6.05 -7.63 7.36
CA ALA A 164 -6.69 -6.55 8.11
C ALA A 164 -5.66 -5.65 8.79
N LEU A 165 -4.65 -6.23 9.45
CA LEU A 165 -3.55 -5.45 10.05
C LEU A 165 -2.84 -4.63 8.98
N SER A 166 -2.46 -5.23 7.85
CA SER A 166 -1.79 -4.52 6.76
C SER A 166 -2.57 -3.30 6.27
N TYR A 167 -3.88 -3.44 6.04
CA TYR A 167 -4.72 -2.32 5.63
C TYR A 167 -4.91 -1.27 6.73
N LEU A 168 -5.17 -1.69 7.97
CA LEU A 168 -5.35 -0.76 9.08
C LEU A 168 -4.08 0.04 9.35
N THR A 169 -2.90 -0.58 9.33
CA THR A 169 -1.61 0.12 9.43
C THR A 169 -1.39 1.08 8.27
N THR A 170 -1.73 0.66 7.04
CA THR A 170 -1.63 1.54 5.85
C THR A 170 -2.49 2.79 6.04
N ILE A 171 -3.75 2.62 6.47
CA ILE A 171 -4.69 3.71 6.74
C ILE A 171 -4.19 4.58 7.91
N TYR A 172 -3.66 3.96 8.96
CA TYR A 172 -3.13 4.65 10.13
C TYR A 172 -1.98 5.58 9.74
N ILE A 173 -1.00 5.11 8.98
CA ILE A 173 0.10 5.95 8.49
C ILE A 173 -0.41 7.02 7.53
N LYS A 174 -1.36 6.68 6.66
CA LYS A 174 -1.97 7.65 5.75
C LYS A 174 -2.69 8.78 6.48
N SER A 175 -3.23 8.53 7.67
CA SER A 175 -3.79 9.59 8.51
C SER A 175 -2.76 10.67 8.84
N TYR A 176 -1.52 10.30 9.19
CA TYR A 176 -0.42 11.25 9.46
C TYR A 176 0.18 11.88 8.20
N THR A 177 0.25 11.13 7.10
CA THR A 177 0.86 11.66 5.85
C THR A 177 -0.09 12.48 4.98
N GLY A 178 -1.40 12.37 5.21
CA GLY A 178 -2.46 12.99 4.40
C GLY A 178 -2.85 12.17 3.17
N LEU A 179 -4.07 12.41 2.64
CA LEU A 179 -4.57 11.73 1.43
C LEU A 179 -3.71 12.10 0.21
N LEU A 180 -3.55 13.40 -0.03
CA LEU A 180 -2.63 13.99 -0.99
C LEU A 180 -1.34 14.34 -0.26
N SER A 181 -0.27 13.61 -0.55
CA SER A 181 1.01 13.75 0.13
C SER A 181 2.14 13.68 -0.89
N PRO A 182 3.19 14.51 -0.77
CA PRO A 182 4.38 14.37 -1.59
C PRO A 182 5.21 13.14 -1.20
N ILE A 183 4.83 12.40 -0.15
CA ILE A 183 5.44 11.11 0.20
C ILE A 183 4.70 9.95 -0.44
N CYS A 184 5.45 8.97 -0.94
CA CYS A 184 4.94 7.81 -1.64
C CYS A 184 4.14 6.90 -0.70
N GLY A 185 2.81 6.91 -0.81
CA GLY A 185 1.95 6.01 -0.05
C GLY A 185 2.22 4.52 -0.32
N CYS A 186 2.69 4.15 -1.51
CA CYS A 186 3.09 2.76 -1.79
C CYS A 186 4.40 2.41 -1.11
N GLY A 187 5.39 3.31 -1.21
CA GLY A 187 6.74 3.09 -0.72
C GLY A 187 6.89 3.17 0.80
N LEU A 188 6.00 3.94 1.44
CA LEU A 188 5.96 4.06 2.89
C LEU A 188 4.73 3.36 3.47
N ALA A 189 3.54 3.95 3.40
CA ALA A 189 2.37 3.47 4.14
C ALA A 189 2.00 2.01 3.85
N ALA A 190 1.82 1.66 2.57
CA ALA A 190 1.43 0.30 2.18
C ALA A 190 2.54 -0.73 2.43
N ALA A 191 3.80 -0.37 2.23
CA ALA A 191 4.94 -1.25 2.51
C ALA A 191 5.11 -1.50 4.02
N VAL A 192 4.93 -0.48 4.86
CA VAL A 192 4.93 -0.64 6.32
C VAL A 192 3.79 -1.56 6.76
N GLY A 193 2.57 -1.34 6.23
CA GLY A 193 1.42 -2.20 6.52
C GLY A 193 1.65 -3.65 6.09
N ALA A 194 2.14 -3.86 4.88
CA ALA A 194 2.51 -5.18 4.39
C ALA A 194 3.50 -5.88 5.32
N GLY A 195 4.55 -5.17 5.76
CA GLY A 195 5.51 -5.69 6.72
C GLY A 195 4.90 -6.02 8.08
N CYS A 196 3.96 -5.22 8.59
CA CYS A 196 3.25 -5.54 9.85
C CYS A 196 2.42 -6.82 9.71
N GLY A 197 1.76 -7.02 8.56
CA GLY A 197 1.08 -8.27 8.23
C GLY A 197 2.05 -9.46 8.15
N ILE A 198 3.26 -9.27 7.64
CA ILE A 198 4.31 -10.29 7.60
C ILE A 198 4.77 -10.66 9.02
N VAL A 199 5.11 -9.68 9.86
CA VAL A 199 5.50 -9.91 11.27
C VAL A 199 4.40 -10.68 12.00
N TYR A 200 3.14 -10.28 11.82
CA TYR A 200 2.00 -10.99 12.40
C TYR A 200 1.91 -12.45 11.91
N LEU A 201 2.01 -12.70 10.60
CA LEU A 201 1.99 -14.06 10.04
C LEU A 201 3.13 -14.94 10.55
N MET A 202 4.26 -14.32 10.91
CA MET A 202 5.43 -15.01 11.45
C MET A 202 5.39 -15.16 12.98
N GLY A 203 4.29 -14.78 13.63
CA GLY A 203 4.07 -14.97 15.06
C GLY A 203 4.68 -13.88 15.94
N GLY A 204 5.00 -12.72 15.37
CA GLY A 204 5.56 -11.61 16.13
C GLY A 204 4.55 -10.97 17.09
N ASP A 205 5.08 -10.40 18.17
CA ASP A 205 4.29 -9.70 19.19
C ASP A 205 4.02 -8.22 18.84
N ILE A 206 3.37 -7.50 19.76
CA ILE A 206 3.00 -6.10 19.56
C ILE A 206 4.24 -5.22 19.40
N GLU A 207 5.24 -5.43 20.23
CA GLU A 207 6.50 -4.68 20.24
C GLU A 207 7.25 -4.88 18.92
N GLN A 208 7.23 -6.08 18.35
CA GLN A 208 7.84 -6.39 17.06
C GLN A 208 7.05 -5.76 15.90
N ILE A 209 5.72 -5.70 15.97
CA ILE A 209 4.91 -4.97 15.00
C ILE A 209 5.20 -3.46 15.07
N GLU A 210 5.36 -2.90 16.27
CA GLU A 210 5.74 -1.50 16.46
C GLU A 210 7.16 -1.22 15.94
N ALA A 211 8.11 -2.14 16.16
CA ALA A 211 9.46 -2.07 15.61
C ALA A 211 9.45 -2.04 14.08
N GLN A 212 8.56 -2.80 13.44
CA GLN A 212 8.41 -2.78 11.99
C GLN A 212 7.98 -1.41 11.45
N ILE A 213 7.04 -0.75 12.13
CA ILE A 213 6.64 0.62 11.79
C ILE A 213 7.82 1.57 11.97
N ASN A 214 8.47 1.51 13.13
CA ASN A 214 9.58 2.37 13.48
C ASN A 214 10.72 2.28 12.44
N ASN A 215 11.16 1.06 12.13
CA ASN A 215 12.24 0.80 11.16
C ASN A 215 11.90 1.33 9.77
N MET A 216 10.69 1.03 9.29
CA MET A 216 10.27 1.44 7.95
C MET A 216 10.07 2.95 7.85
N VAL A 217 9.50 3.61 8.87
CA VAL A 217 9.36 5.08 8.91
C VAL A 217 10.73 5.75 8.91
N GLY A 218 11.65 5.28 9.76
CA GLY A 218 13.00 5.85 9.83
C GLY A 218 13.82 5.67 8.54
N THR A 219 13.54 4.61 7.78
CA THR A 219 14.30 4.30 6.55
C THR A 219 13.68 4.92 5.29
N MET A 220 12.35 5.02 5.21
CA MET A 220 11.64 5.31 3.94
C MET A 220 10.89 6.66 3.90
N ALA A 221 10.95 7.46 4.97
CA ALA A 221 10.28 8.76 5.06
C ALA A 221 10.56 9.72 3.89
N GLY A 222 11.67 9.58 3.17
CA GLY A 222 12.04 10.47 2.06
C GLY A 222 11.56 10.05 0.66
N MET A 223 10.86 8.92 0.50
CA MET A 223 10.46 8.47 -0.83
C MET A 223 9.32 9.32 -1.40
N ILE A 224 9.58 10.12 -2.42
CA ILE A 224 8.62 11.08 -2.99
C ILE A 224 7.53 10.39 -3.83
N CYS A 225 6.31 10.92 -3.84
CA CYS A 225 5.22 10.58 -4.74
C CYS A 225 5.11 11.62 -5.86
N ASP A 226 5.44 11.23 -7.08
CA ASP A 226 5.44 12.12 -8.26
C ASP A 226 4.51 11.57 -9.36
N GLY A 227 3.39 10.96 -8.94
CA GLY A 227 2.35 10.44 -9.82
C GLY A 227 2.53 9.00 -10.32
N ALA A 228 1.42 8.43 -10.79
CA ALA A 228 1.33 7.08 -11.33
C ALA A 228 2.08 6.96 -12.67
N LYS A 229 3.11 6.09 -12.69
CA LYS A 229 3.96 5.78 -13.86
C LYS A 229 4.78 4.52 -13.58
N SER A 230 5.55 4.07 -14.56
CA SER A 230 6.49 2.94 -14.44
C SER A 230 7.36 3.01 -13.18
N GLY A 231 7.83 4.21 -12.77
CA GLY A 231 8.60 4.37 -11.53
C GLY A 231 7.88 3.92 -10.24
N CYS A 232 6.55 3.79 -10.25
CA CYS A 232 5.80 3.27 -9.10
C CYS A 232 6.07 1.77 -8.88
N SER A 233 6.31 1.00 -9.94
CA SER A 233 6.65 -0.42 -9.81
C SER A 233 8.04 -0.63 -9.23
N LEU A 234 9.01 0.21 -9.58
CA LEU A 234 10.34 0.25 -8.96
C LEU A 234 10.29 0.67 -7.48
N LYS A 235 9.48 1.67 -7.14
CA LYS A 235 9.26 2.07 -5.75
C LYS A 235 8.65 0.93 -4.93
N ALA A 236 7.65 0.25 -5.48
CA ALA A 236 7.04 -0.93 -4.86
C ALA A 236 8.06 -2.07 -4.68
N LEU A 237 8.87 -2.37 -5.70
CA LEU A 237 9.92 -3.38 -5.66
C LEU A 237 10.89 -3.17 -4.48
N MET A 238 11.41 -1.94 -4.36
CA MET A 238 12.39 -1.61 -3.34
C MET A 238 11.76 -1.56 -1.94
N ALA A 239 10.60 -0.92 -1.82
CA ALA A 239 9.92 -0.76 -0.54
C ALA A 239 9.43 -2.09 0.04
N VAL A 240 8.90 -2.99 -0.79
CA VAL A 240 8.46 -4.31 -0.35
C VAL A 240 9.64 -5.18 0.07
N GLY A 241 10.77 -5.08 -0.63
CA GLY A 241 12.01 -5.75 -0.21
C GLY A 241 12.43 -5.36 1.19
N LEU A 242 12.55 -4.05 1.39
CA LEU A 242 12.89 -3.51 2.69
C LEU A 242 11.83 -3.84 3.75
N ALA A 243 10.55 -3.90 3.40
CA ALA A 243 9.50 -4.29 4.33
C ALA A 243 9.68 -5.73 4.83
N VAL A 244 10.08 -6.66 3.95
CA VAL A 244 10.38 -8.05 4.32
C VAL A 244 11.64 -8.12 5.18
N ASP A 245 12.72 -7.44 4.78
CA ASP A 245 13.97 -7.42 5.55
C ASP A 245 13.77 -6.79 6.94
N SER A 246 13.04 -5.68 7.00
CA SER A 246 12.65 -5.03 8.24
C SER A 246 11.79 -5.94 9.11
N ALA A 247 10.89 -6.73 8.53
CA ALA A 247 10.06 -7.66 9.31
C ALA A 247 10.93 -8.72 10.00
N TYR A 248 11.94 -9.26 9.32
CA TYR A 248 12.91 -10.17 9.92
C TYR A 248 13.73 -9.52 11.04
N LEU A 249 14.18 -8.29 10.83
CA LEU A 249 14.88 -7.53 11.86
C LEU A 249 14.00 -7.30 13.09
N SER A 250 12.74 -6.92 12.87
CA SER A 250 11.78 -6.67 13.94
C SER A 250 11.43 -7.94 14.72
N LEU A 251 11.31 -9.10 14.07
CA LEU A 251 11.14 -10.40 14.75
C LEU A 251 12.34 -10.78 15.64
N GLU A 252 13.52 -10.22 15.38
CA GLU A 252 14.72 -10.35 16.22
C GLU A 252 14.89 -9.15 17.19
N ASN A 253 13.83 -8.36 17.40
CA ASN A 253 13.79 -7.19 18.27
C ASN A 253 14.77 -6.07 17.88
N VAL A 254 15.22 -6.04 16.62
CA VAL A 254 16.02 -4.95 16.09
C VAL A 254 15.10 -3.78 15.74
N ARG A 255 15.40 -2.62 16.33
CA ARG A 255 14.69 -1.36 16.09
C ARG A 255 15.66 -0.19 15.99
N ILE A 256 15.32 0.82 15.20
CA ILE A 256 16.06 2.09 15.23
C ILE A 256 15.87 2.72 16.63
N PRO A 257 16.95 3.13 17.31
CA PRO A 257 16.85 3.76 18.62
C PRO A 257 15.98 5.02 18.60
N GLU A 258 15.19 5.22 19.64
CA GLU A 258 14.29 6.40 19.75
C GLU A 258 15.04 7.74 19.78
N THR A 259 16.33 7.74 20.08
CA THR A 259 17.19 8.92 20.13
C THR A 259 17.77 9.33 18.77
N GLU A 260 17.51 8.56 17.70
CA GLU A 260 18.14 8.76 16.39
C GLU A 260 17.19 9.39 15.36
N GLY A 261 17.68 10.40 14.64
CA GLY A 261 16.99 10.97 13.47
C GLY A 261 15.58 11.47 13.77
N ILE A 262 14.61 11.02 12.98
CA ILE A 262 13.19 11.39 13.11
C ILE A 262 12.43 10.46 14.06
N MET A 263 13.11 9.50 14.70
CA MET A 263 12.47 8.57 15.62
C MET A 263 12.09 9.26 16.94
N GLY A 264 11.42 8.49 17.79
CA GLY A 264 10.98 8.92 19.10
C GLY A 264 10.35 7.75 19.85
N LYS A 265 9.80 8.05 21.03
CA LYS A 265 9.20 7.05 21.91
C LYS A 265 7.91 6.50 21.31
N GLY A 266 7.82 5.17 21.23
CA GLY A 266 6.71 4.48 20.59
C GLY A 266 6.59 4.81 19.10
N ILE A 267 5.41 4.59 18.51
CA ILE A 267 5.18 4.88 17.08
C ILE A 267 4.61 6.28 16.81
N LEU A 268 4.01 6.92 17.83
CA LEU A 268 3.34 8.22 17.67
C LEU A 268 4.35 9.34 17.38
N GLU A 269 5.47 9.38 18.09
CA GLU A 269 6.49 10.40 17.89
C GLU A 269 7.13 10.33 16.48
N PRO A 270 7.60 9.16 15.98
CA PRO A 270 8.06 9.04 14.59
C PRO A 270 7.04 9.52 13.55
N LEU A 271 5.76 9.15 13.70
CA LEU A 271 4.70 9.54 12.76
C LEU A 271 4.36 11.02 12.85
N SER A 272 4.36 11.61 14.05
CA SER A 272 4.19 13.05 14.25
C SER A 272 5.36 13.85 13.70
N ASN A 273 6.59 13.35 13.85
CA ASN A 273 7.79 13.96 13.27
C ASN A 273 7.73 13.91 11.74
N LEU A 274 7.31 12.77 11.17
CA LEU A 274 7.08 12.63 9.74
C LEU A 274 6.02 13.61 9.23
N GLN A 275 4.87 13.72 9.91
CA GLN A 275 3.82 14.68 9.57
C GLN A 275 4.37 16.11 9.57
N ARG A 276 5.12 16.50 10.60
CA ARG A 276 5.75 17.82 10.68
C ARG A 276 6.73 18.07 9.53
N ILE A 277 7.50 17.06 9.12
CA ILE A 277 8.40 17.15 7.96
C ILE A 277 7.61 17.42 6.67
N ILE A 278 6.47 16.76 6.49
CA ILE A 278 5.61 16.99 5.33
C ILE A 278 5.05 18.42 5.36
N GLU A 279 4.44 18.81 6.47
CA GLU A 279 3.73 20.09 6.60
C GLU A 279 4.67 21.31 6.56
N VAL A 280 5.83 21.21 7.22
CA VAL A 280 6.77 22.33 7.37
C VAL A 280 7.92 22.24 6.38
N GLY A 281 8.42 21.03 6.11
CA GLY A 281 9.61 20.81 5.28
C GLY A 281 9.33 20.60 3.80
N MET A 282 8.10 20.23 3.41
CA MET A 282 7.73 19.95 2.02
C MET A 282 6.54 20.78 1.47
N PRO A 283 6.25 22.02 1.93
CA PRO A 283 5.03 22.74 1.54
C PRO A 283 4.96 23.09 0.05
N THR A 284 6.11 23.18 -0.62
CA THR A 284 6.23 23.51 -2.05
C THR A 284 6.58 22.31 -2.91
N MET A 285 6.75 21.11 -2.33
CA MET A 285 7.24 19.96 -3.08
C MET A 285 6.26 19.56 -4.20
N ASP A 286 4.96 19.57 -3.91
CA ASP A 286 3.93 19.20 -4.88
C ASP A 286 3.90 20.15 -6.08
N SER A 287 3.97 21.47 -5.84
CA SER A 287 3.99 22.46 -6.92
C SER A 287 5.22 22.30 -7.82
N VAL A 288 6.39 22.08 -7.22
CA VAL A 288 7.63 21.84 -7.99
C VAL A 288 7.53 20.55 -8.81
N ILE A 289 6.93 19.48 -8.26
CA ILE A 289 6.70 18.24 -9.01
C ILE A 289 5.80 18.49 -10.22
N VAL A 290 4.71 19.23 -10.04
CA VAL A 290 3.79 19.57 -11.14
C VAL A 290 4.50 20.41 -12.21
N GLU A 291 5.26 21.44 -11.83
CA GLU A 291 6.07 22.24 -12.76
C GLU A 291 7.03 21.37 -13.59
N LEU A 292 7.71 20.42 -12.95
CA LEU A 292 8.60 19.47 -13.62
C LEU A 292 7.85 18.49 -14.54
N MET A 293 6.59 18.18 -14.22
CA MET A 293 5.74 17.35 -15.06
C MET A 293 5.23 18.12 -16.28
N GLU A 294 4.81 19.36 -16.12
CA GLU A 294 4.33 20.25 -17.19
C GLU A 294 5.45 20.67 -18.15
N ALA A 295 6.67 20.83 -17.65
CA ALA A 295 7.85 21.10 -18.48
C ALA A 295 8.23 19.94 -19.42
N LYS A 296 7.68 18.74 -19.20
CA LYS A 296 7.87 17.61 -20.12
C LYS A 296 6.89 17.79 -21.28
N GLY A 297 7.43 17.80 -22.50
CA GLY A 297 6.62 17.86 -23.72
C GLY A 297 5.54 16.76 -23.77
N PRO A 298 4.53 16.90 -24.65
CA PRO A 298 3.44 15.95 -24.75
C PRO A 298 3.97 14.52 -24.88
N LYS A 299 3.39 13.59 -24.12
CA LYS A 299 3.67 12.17 -24.25
C LYS A 299 3.28 11.77 -25.69
N GLY A 300 4.28 11.44 -26.50
CA GLY A 300 4.09 10.92 -27.86
C GLY A 300 3.41 9.56 -27.87
#